data_AF-A0A9D6PWI3-F1
#
_entry.id   AF-A0A9D6PWI3-F1
#
_cell.length_a   1.000
_cell.length_b   1.000
_cell.length_c   1.000
_cell.angle_alpha   90.00
_cell.angle_beta   90.00
_cell.angle_gamma   90.00
#
_symmetry.space_group_name_H-M   'P 1'
#
loop_
_entity.id
_entity.type
_entity.pdbx_description
1 polymer ?
#
loop_
_entity_poly.entity_id
_entity_poly.type
_entity_poly.pdbx_seq_one_letter_code
_entity_poly.pdbx_strand_id
1 'polypeptide(L)'
;MARPEKIRLGEILLQQKLMSDEQLQFALAEQKRTGRKLGRLFVENGFVSEEQISGALARQLNIAYINLKQHHLNLQAVRLLPEMQARRFRAIVLDDQGGALLIGMADPTDLFAYDEISRLLKSDLKLAVVNESDLLATIDRVYRRTDEITGLARELEQELGDAPIDFGALGVAPGAEDAPVVKLLQSLFDDATQVHASDIHIEPQEKRLQIRFRIDGVLHLQTEADSKIAASLALRLKLMSDMDISEKRLPQDGRFVIKVRQQQIDVRISTMPTQYGESVVMRLLNQSGGMLNLDKIGMPKAMLERFRAVIKRPNGLVLVTGPTGSGKTTTLYGALAELNTEEKKLITVEDPVEYRLPGVNQVQVNEKIELSFARVLRSTLRQDPDVLLVGEMRDQETAQIGMRAAMTGHLVLSTLHTNDAVSTPIRLLDMGVPRYMVGSSLQAVLAQRLVRVLCENCRQPEAPSAAEREWLRAELGEAVDSQRYHVGRGCSHCNGTGYRGRIGVYELLEMTTAVVDAAHQDDTADFIRVAQQQMGGRTLRKYAVDLVAAGITSVAEAMRINNQQEE
;
A
#
# COMPACT_ATOMS: atom_id res chain seq x y z
N MET A 1 -24.92 -21.48 21.20
CA MET A 1 -25.83 -20.82 22.18
C MET A 1 -27.26 -21.23 21.87
N ALA A 2 -28.15 -21.20 22.86
CA ALA A 2 -29.56 -21.55 22.69
C ALA A 2 -30.29 -20.52 21.80
N ARG A 3 -31.27 -21.00 21.02
CA ARG A 3 -32.12 -20.21 20.12
C ARG A 3 -32.82 -19.07 20.90
N PRO A 4 -32.91 -17.84 20.37
CA PRO A 4 -33.60 -16.75 21.07
C PRO A 4 -35.08 -17.10 21.35
N GLU A 5 -35.61 -16.71 22.51
CA GLU A 5 -37.04 -16.86 22.82
C GLU A 5 -37.81 -15.58 22.44
N LYS A 6 -39.09 -15.73 22.11
CA LYS A 6 -39.94 -14.60 21.70
C LYS A 6 -40.44 -13.86 22.95
N ILE A 7 -39.86 -12.70 23.23
CA ILE A 7 -40.16 -11.91 24.44
C ILE A 7 -40.94 -10.64 24.07
N ARG A 8 -41.89 -10.22 24.93
CA ARG A 8 -42.70 -9.02 24.74
C ARG A 8 -41.95 -7.77 25.23
N LEU A 9 -41.58 -6.88 24.30
CA LEU A 9 -40.81 -5.67 24.58
C LEU A 9 -41.39 -4.79 25.70
N GLY A 10 -42.72 -4.62 25.74
CA GLY A 10 -43.38 -3.80 26.77
C GLY A 10 -43.20 -4.33 28.18
N GLU A 11 -43.25 -5.65 28.36
CA GLU A 11 -43.08 -6.30 29.67
C GLU A 11 -41.62 -6.18 30.16
N ILE A 12 -40.64 -6.24 29.24
CA ILE A 12 -39.21 -6.03 29.56
C ILE A 12 -38.98 -4.62 30.10
N LEU A 13 -39.52 -3.60 29.42
CA LEU A 13 -39.31 -2.20 29.79
C LEU A 13 -39.97 -1.86 31.14
N LEU A 14 -41.13 -2.46 31.44
CA LEU A 14 -41.78 -2.37 32.76
C LEU A 14 -40.96 -3.03 33.86
N GLN A 15 -40.51 -4.28 33.66
CA GLN A 15 -39.74 -5.02 34.66
C GLN A 15 -38.42 -4.32 35.01
N GLN A 16 -37.80 -3.69 34.01
CA GLN A 16 -36.55 -2.94 34.19
C GLN A 16 -36.76 -1.48 34.64
N LYS A 17 -38.00 -1.09 34.97
CA LYS A 17 -38.39 0.26 35.44
C LYS A 17 -38.01 1.40 34.48
N LEU A 18 -37.94 1.10 33.19
CA LEU A 18 -37.68 2.09 32.14
C LEU A 18 -38.98 2.74 31.65
N MET A 19 -40.13 2.18 31.99
CA MET A 19 -41.46 2.64 31.60
C MET A 19 -42.48 2.35 32.71
N SER A 20 -43.55 3.14 32.77
CA SER A 20 -44.71 2.90 33.66
C SER A 20 -45.83 2.13 32.96
N ASP A 21 -46.69 1.47 33.74
CA ASP A 21 -47.85 0.73 33.20
C ASP A 21 -48.79 1.65 32.42
N GLU A 22 -48.98 2.89 32.89
CA GLU A 22 -49.78 3.92 32.21
C GLU A 22 -49.22 4.25 30.81
N GLN A 23 -47.90 4.42 30.69
CA GLN A 23 -47.24 4.66 29.40
C GLN A 23 -47.34 3.46 28.45
N LEU A 24 -47.27 2.23 28.99
CA LEU A 24 -47.45 1.02 28.18
C LEU A 24 -48.89 0.89 27.66
N GLN A 25 -49.90 1.12 28.51
CA GLN A 25 -51.31 1.07 28.10
C GLN A 25 -51.63 2.14 27.05
N PHE A 26 -51.08 3.36 27.21
CA PHE A 26 -51.19 4.42 26.21
C PHE A 26 -50.63 3.98 24.85
N ALA A 27 -49.40 3.44 24.82
CA ALA A 27 -48.76 3.00 23.58
C ALA A 27 -49.48 1.80 22.93
N LEU A 28 -50.07 0.90 23.72
CA LEU A 28 -50.90 -0.21 23.23
C LEU A 28 -52.21 0.28 22.58
N ALA A 29 -52.85 1.30 23.15
CA ALA A 29 -54.02 1.93 22.56
C ALA A 29 -53.69 2.66 21.24
N GLU A 30 -52.58 3.39 21.22
CA GLU A 30 -52.03 4.03 20.01
C GLU A 30 -51.66 3.01 18.92
N GLN A 31 -51.06 1.88 19.29
CA GLN A 31 -50.74 0.80 18.36
C GLN A 31 -52.03 0.23 17.71
N LYS A 32 -53.09 -0.01 18.49
CA LYS A 32 -54.36 -0.50 17.94
C LYS A 32 -54.98 0.48 16.92
N ARG A 33 -54.77 1.78 17.14
CA ARG A 33 -55.28 2.83 16.25
C ARG A 33 -54.46 3.00 14.97
N THR A 34 -53.14 2.85 15.06
CA THR A 34 -52.20 3.23 13.99
C THR A 34 -51.55 2.04 13.28
N GLY A 35 -51.58 0.84 13.86
CA GLY A 35 -50.90 -0.36 13.36
C GLY A 35 -49.37 -0.32 13.45
N ARG A 36 -48.78 0.71 14.09
CA ARG A 36 -47.33 0.92 14.15
C ARG A 36 -46.66 0.01 15.19
N LYS A 37 -45.36 -0.23 15.06
CA LYS A 37 -44.60 -1.05 16.03
C LYS A 37 -44.48 -0.33 17.38
N LEU A 38 -44.73 -1.05 18.48
CA LEU A 38 -44.66 -0.53 19.85
C LEU A 38 -43.34 0.16 20.19
N GLY A 39 -42.20 -0.44 19.83
CA GLY A 39 -40.87 0.14 20.08
C GLY A 39 -40.72 1.56 19.52
N ARG A 40 -41.28 1.81 18.33
CA ARG A 40 -41.24 3.13 17.68
C ARG A 40 -42.16 4.14 18.39
N LEU A 41 -43.34 3.71 18.82
CA LEU A 41 -44.26 4.55 19.60
C LEU A 41 -43.66 4.96 20.94
N PHE A 42 -42.88 4.08 21.58
CA PHE A 42 -42.20 4.40 22.83
C PHE A 42 -41.14 5.50 22.68
N VAL A 43 -40.36 5.46 21.59
CA VAL A 43 -39.32 6.47 21.30
C VAL A 43 -39.93 7.79 20.88
N GLU A 44 -40.92 7.78 19.99
CA GLU A 44 -41.54 9.01 19.46
C GLU A 44 -42.33 9.79 20.52
N ASN A 45 -42.97 9.10 21.47
CA ASN A 45 -43.63 9.74 22.61
C ASN A 45 -42.67 10.10 23.74
N GLY A 46 -41.35 9.89 23.57
CA GLY A 46 -40.32 10.24 24.54
C GLY A 46 -40.33 9.42 25.82
N PHE A 47 -40.96 8.24 25.82
CA PHE A 47 -41.05 7.39 27.01
C PHE A 47 -39.73 6.67 27.31
N VAL A 48 -39.02 6.23 26.26
CA VAL A 48 -37.69 5.61 26.35
C VAL A 48 -36.86 5.98 25.13
N SER A 49 -35.53 6.05 25.30
CA SER A 49 -34.61 6.20 24.18
C SER A 49 -34.34 4.86 23.49
N GLU A 50 -33.86 4.92 22.24
CA GLU A 50 -33.44 3.74 21.49
C GLU A 50 -32.31 2.98 22.20
N GLU A 51 -31.37 3.70 22.83
CA GLU A 51 -30.31 3.13 23.63
C GLU A 51 -30.83 2.40 24.89
N GLN A 52 -31.86 2.95 25.54
CA GLN A 52 -32.54 2.28 26.67
C GLN A 52 -33.24 0.99 26.22
N ILE A 53 -33.86 0.99 25.03
CA ILE A 53 -34.49 -0.20 24.44
C ILE A 53 -33.43 -1.26 24.11
N SER A 54 -32.38 -0.90 23.37
CA SER A 54 -31.29 -1.81 22.99
C SER A 54 -30.59 -2.39 24.21
N GLY A 55 -30.29 -1.55 25.22
CA GLY A 55 -29.69 -1.98 26.47
C GLY A 55 -30.60 -2.86 27.34
N ALA A 56 -31.92 -2.67 27.26
CA ALA A 56 -32.90 -3.52 27.94
C ALA A 56 -32.99 -4.92 27.30
N LEU A 57 -33.02 -4.98 25.97
CA LEU A 57 -32.99 -6.23 25.20
C LEU A 57 -31.70 -7.00 25.43
N ALA A 58 -30.55 -6.31 25.43
CA ALA A 58 -29.25 -6.91 25.70
C ALA A 58 -29.19 -7.60 27.08
N ARG A 59 -29.67 -6.92 28.13
CA ARG A 59 -29.76 -7.47 29.49
C ARG A 59 -30.71 -8.66 29.58
N GLN A 60 -31.88 -8.58 28.95
CA GLN A 60 -32.88 -9.65 29.00
C GLN A 60 -32.40 -10.93 28.30
N LEU A 61 -31.74 -10.77 27.14
CA LEU A 61 -31.26 -11.88 26.32
C LEU A 61 -29.86 -12.36 26.72
N ASN A 62 -29.23 -11.71 27.70
CA ASN A 62 -27.85 -11.97 28.13
C ASN A 62 -26.85 -11.92 26.96
N ILE A 63 -26.97 -10.90 26.12
CA ILE A 63 -26.09 -10.63 24.97
C ILE A 63 -25.48 -9.23 25.08
N ALA A 64 -24.40 -8.97 24.35
CA ALA A 64 -23.73 -7.67 24.41
C ALA A 64 -24.57 -6.56 23.75
N TYR A 65 -24.54 -5.35 24.32
CA TYR A 65 -24.94 -4.12 23.61
C TYR A 65 -23.69 -3.46 23.04
N ILE A 66 -23.71 -3.12 21.76
CA ILE A 66 -22.57 -2.50 21.07
C ILE A 66 -23.01 -1.16 20.47
N ASN A 67 -22.35 -0.09 20.92
CA ASN A 67 -22.54 1.23 20.34
C ASN A 67 -21.67 1.38 19.09
N LEU A 68 -22.30 1.35 17.91
CA LEU A 68 -21.62 1.42 16.61
C LEU A 68 -20.86 2.73 16.37
N LYS A 69 -21.17 3.81 17.10
CA LYS A 69 -20.42 5.08 17.00
C LYS A 69 -19.03 4.99 17.64
N GLN A 70 -18.86 4.11 18.63
CA GLN A 70 -17.63 3.95 19.40
C GLN A 70 -16.91 2.62 19.12
N HIS A 71 -17.59 1.72 18.40
CA HIS A 71 -17.06 0.41 18.06
C HIS A 71 -16.21 0.45 16.78
N HIS A 72 -15.05 -0.21 16.82
CA HIS A 72 -14.18 -0.34 15.66
C HIS A 72 -14.69 -1.47 14.75
N LEU A 73 -15.20 -1.10 13.57
CA LEU A 73 -15.76 -2.07 12.63
C LEU A 73 -14.67 -2.71 11.77
N ASN A 74 -14.68 -4.04 11.69
CA ASN A 74 -13.90 -4.77 10.70
C ASN A 74 -14.62 -4.75 9.36
N LEU A 75 -14.18 -3.90 8.42
CA LEU A 75 -14.84 -3.75 7.11
C LEU A 75 -14.86 -5.04 6.28
N GLN A 76 -13.88 -5.94 6.46
CA GLN A 76 -13.89 -7.23 5.79
C GLN A 76 -14.98 -8.14 6.38
N ALA A 77 -15.14 -8.14 7.71
CA ALA A 77 -16.20 -8.89 8.38
C ALA A 77 -17.57 -8.35 7.96
N VAL A 78 -17.77 -7.02 7.98
CA VAL A 78 -19.01 -6.37 7.55
C VAL A 78 -19.43 -6.87 6.16
N ARG A 79 -18.50 -6.90 5.20
CA ARG A 79 -18.74 -7.33 3.81
C ARG A 79 -19.10 -8.82 3.65
N LEU A 80 -18.94 -9.67 4.68
CA LEU A 80 -19.39 -11.07 4.63
C LEU A 80 -20.92 -11.17 4.47
N LEU A 81 -21.66 -10.20 5.02
CA LEU A 81 -23.09 -10.06 4.78
C LEU A 81 -23.30 -9.04 3.64
N PRO A 82 -23.91 -9.42 2.51
CA PRO A 82 -24.16 -8.47 1.42
C PRO A 82 -25.21 -7.42 1.83
N GLU A 83 -25.14 -6.23 1.21
CA GLU A 83 -25.94 -5.05 1.60
C GLU A 83 -27.44 -5.34 1.66
N MET A 84 -27.98 -6.02 0.65
CA MET A 84 -29.41 -6.35 0.56
C MET A 84 -29.88 -7.14 1.79
N GLN A 85 -29.10 -8.10 2.25
CA GLN A 85 -29.38 -8.92 3.41
C GLN A 85 -29.16 -8.13 4.71
N ALA A 86 -28.09 -7.32 4.78
CA ALA A 86 -27.83 -6.44 5.93
C ALA A 86 -29.01 -5.49 6.19
N ARG A 87 -29.58 -4.88 5.13
CA ARG A 87 -30.75 -4.02 5.21
C ARG A 87 -32.03 -4.79 5.53
N ARG A 88 -32.30 -5.88 4.80
CA ARG A 88 -33.53 -6.68 4.97
C ARG A 88 -33.66 -7.23 6.39
N PHE A 89 -32.56 -7.73 6.94
CA PHE A 89 -32.53 -8.35 8.27
C PHE A 89 -32.16 -7.37 9.38
N ARG A 90 -31.83 -6.12 9.04
CA ARG A 90 -31.36 -5.10 9.98
C ARG A 90 -30.26 -5.67 10.88
N ALA A 91 -29.21 -6.17 10.21
CA ALA A 91 -28.06 -6.80 10.84
C ALA A 91 -26.75 -6.42 10.14
N ILE A 92 -25.65 -6.45 10.88
CA ILE A 92 -24.29 -6.24 10.36
C ILE A 92 -23.32 -7.20 11.03
N VAL A 93 -22.35 -7.70 10.28
CA VAL A 93 -21.25 -8.49 10.87
C VAL A 93 -20.25 -7.50 11.47
N LEU A 94 -20.06 -7.59 12.79
CA LEU A 94 -19.18 -6.68 13.52
C LEU A 94 -17.74 -7.19 13.53
N ASP A 95 -17.58 -8.50 13.72
CA ASP A 95 -16.26 -9.13 13.81
C ASP A 95 -16.30 -10.63 13.49
N ASP A 96 -15.14 -11.19 13.15
CA ASP A 96 -14.92 -12.63 12.97
C ASP A 96 -13.99 -13.14 14.07
N GLN A 97 -14.52 -13.97 14.97
CA GLN A 97 -13.77 -14.49 16.13
C GLN A 97 -13.15 -15.87 15.86
N GLY A 98 -12.95 -16.27 14.60
CA GLY A 98 -12.22 -17.50 14.24
C GLY A 98 -12.95 -18.81 14.57
N GLY A 99 -14.26 -18.73 14.82
CA GLY A 99 -15.12 -19.85 15.18
C GLY A 99 -16.60 -19.49 15.33
N ALA A 100 -16.89 -18.20 15.55
CA ALA A 100 -18.23 -17.64 15.45
C ALA A 100 -18.17 -16.18 14.98
N LEU A 101 -19.13 -15.76 14.16
CA LEU A 101 -19.27 -14.39 13.71
C LEU A 101 -20.08 -13.58 14.73
N LEU A 102 -19.56 -12.42 15.12
CA LEU A 102 -20.28 -11.48 15.96
C LEU A 102 -21.21 -10.64 15.09
N ILE A 103 -22.52 -10.79 15.26
CA ILE A 103 -23.55 -10.10 14.49
C ILE A 103 -24.24 -9.06 15.37
N GLY A 104 -24.18 -7.80 14.94
CA GLY A 104 -24.99 -6.73 15.50
C GLY A 104 -26.36 -6.71 14.84
N MET A 105 -27.44 -6.89 15.62
CA MET A 105 -28.82 -6.83 15.13
C MET A 105 -29.59 -5.70 15.82
N ALA A 106 -30.42 -5.00 15.06
CA ALA A 106 -31.38 -4.05 15.62
C ALA A 106 -32.50 -4.76 16.40
N ASP A 107 -32.88 -5.97 15.95
CA ASP A 107 -33.89 -6.81 16.60
C ASP A 107 -33.36 -8.24 16.76
N PRO A 108 -32.71 -8.56 17.89
CA PRO A 108 -32.17 -9.90 18.15
C PRO A 108 -33.26 -10.96 18.40
N THR A 109 -34.53 -10.55 18.49
CA THR A 109 -35.67 -11.48 18.69
C THR A 109 -36.26 -11.97 17.37
N ASP A 110 -35.79 -11.44 16.23
CA ASP A 110 -36.18 -11.88 14.90
C ASP A 110 -35.50 -13.21 14.54
N LEU A 111 -36.17 -14.31 14.91
CA LEU A 111 -35.70 -15.67 14.65
C LEU A 111 -35.56 -16.01 13.17
N PHE A 112 -36.38 -15.39 12.31
CA PHE A 112 -36.28 -15.61 10.88
C PHE A 112 -35.01 -14.97 10.33
N ALA A 113 -34.71 -13.74 10.73
CA ALA A 113 -33.46 -13.06 10.37
C ALA A 113 -32.23 -13.85 10.85
N TYR A 114 -32.25 -14.37 12.08
CA TYR A 114 -31.19 -15.23 12.61
C TYR A 114 -30.97 -16.49 11.74
N ASP A 115 -32.03 -17.25 11.47
CA ASP A 115 -31.96 -18.51 10.72
C ASP A 115 -31.46 -18.29 9.27
N GLU A 116 -31.88 -17.19 8.61
CA GLU A 116 -31.41 -16.83 7.26
C GLU A 116 -29.95 -16.37 7.24
N ILE A 117 -29.53 -15.51 8.19
CA ILE A 117 -28.14 -15.03 8.28
C ILE A 117 -27.20 -16.20 8.57
N SER A 118 -27.58 -17.11 9.48
CA SER A 118 -26.78 -18.28 9.81
C SER A 118 -26.62 -19.20 8.60
N ARG A 119 -27.67 -19.40 7.81
CA ARG A 119 -27.60 -20.18 6.55
C ARG A 119 -26.70 -19.53 5.51
N LEU A 120 -26.77 -18.20 5.37
CA LEU A 120 -25.99 -17.45 4.40
C LEU A 120 -24.48 -17.49 4.73
N LEU A 121 -24.14 -17.23 5.99
CA LEU A 121 -22.76 -17.11 6.46
C LEU A 121 -22.11 -18.45 6.78
N LYS A 122 -22.89 -19.54 6.90
CA LYS A 122 -22.43 -20.91 7.19
C LYS A 122 -21.48 -20.99 8.39
N SER A 123 -21.72 -20.17 9.40
CA SER A 123 -20.91 -20.03 10.60
C SER A 123 -21.80 -19.88 11.82
N ASP A 124 -21.27 -20.22 12.99
CA ASP A 124 -21.94 -19.99 14.26
C ASP A 124 -22.06 -18.48 14.52
N LEU A 125 -23.21 -18.04 15.03
CA LEU A 125 -23.47 -16.62 15.27
C LEU A 125 -23.45 -16.30 16.77
N LYS A 126 -22.68 -15.29 17.15
CA LYS A 126 -22.80 -14.60 18.44
C LYS A 126 -23.56 -13.31 18.22
N LEU A 127 -24.63 -13.10 18.98
CA LEU A 127 -25.48 -11.91 18.82
C LEU A 127 -25.03 -10.76 19.72
N ALA A 128 -25.14 -9.55 19.19
CA ALA A 128 -25.08 -8.31 19.92
C ALA A 128 -26.25 -7.40 19.48
N VAL A 129 -26.78 -6.61 20.42
CA VAL A 129 -27.79 -5.59 20.13
C VAL A 129 -27.09 -4.30 19.73
N VAL A 130 -27.56 -3.68 18.66
CA VAL A 130 -27.11 -2.36 18.20
C VAL A 130 -28.33 -1.46 18.01
N ASN A 131 -28.15 -0.15 18.09
CA ASN A 131 -29.23 0.79 17.75
C ASN A 131 -29.54 0.72 16.25
N GLU A 132 -30.82 0.72 15.89
CA GLU A 132 -31.32 0.66 14.51
C GLU A 132 -30.86 1.89 13.72
N SER A 133 -30.94 3.09 14.30
CA SER A 133 -30.48 4.33 13.67
C SER A 133 -29.00 4.28 13.29
N ASP A 134 -28.17 3.78 14.22
CA ASP A 134 -26.72 3.74 14.06
C ASP A 134 -26.30 2.63 13.10
N LEU A 135 -27.06 1.53 13.09
CA LEU A 135 -26.89 0.43 12.15
C LEU A 135 -27.16 0.88 10.72
N LEU A 136 -28.30 1.53 10.47
CA LEU A 136 -28.67 2.00 9.13
C LEU A 136 -27.64 3.00 8.60
N ALA A 137 -27.23 3.99 9.41
CA ALA A 137 -26.18 4.94 9.04
C ALA A 137 -24.83 4.27 8.78
N THR A 138 -24.52 3.18 9.49
CA THR A 138 -23.29 2.41 9.29
C THR A 138 -23.33 1.64 7.97
N ILE A 139 -24.46 1.00 7.65
CA ILE A 139 -24.66 0.30 6.37
C ILE A 139 -24.47 1.29 5.21
N ASP A 140 -25.11 2.47 5.29
CA ASP A 140 -24.98 3.53 4.27
C ASP A 140 -23.53 4.00 4.09
N ARG A 141 -22.72 4.01 5.15
CA ARG A 141 -21.31 4.42 5.07
C ARG A 141 -20.42 3.34 4.47
N VAL A 142 -20.70 2.06 4.75
CA VAL A 142 -19.78 0.95 4.44
C VAL A 142 -20.02 0.36 3.05
N TYR A 143 -21.27 0.26 2.59
CA TYR A 143 -21.58 -0.42 1.33
C TYR A 143 -21.76 0.52 0.12
N ARG A 144 -21.97 1.82 0.36
CA ARG A 144 -22.36 2.81 -0.67
C ARG A 144 -21.43 2.91 -1.90
N ARG A 145 -20.11 2.74 -1.77
CA ARG A 145 -19.19 2.90 -2.91
C ARG A 145 -19.18 1.71 -3.87
N THR A 146 -19.37 0.50 -3.37
CA THR A 146 -19.47 -0.69 -4.22
C THR A 146 -20.76 -0.64 -5.03
N ASP A 147 -21.87 -0.28 -4.40
CA ASP A 147 -23.16 -0.12 -5.07
C ASP A 147 -23.16 1.04 -6.09
N GLU A 148 -22.47 2.15 -5.79
CA GLU A 148 -22.25 3.24 -6.76
C GLU A 148 -21.44 2.76 -7.97
N ILE A 149 -20.32 2.03 -7.76
CA ILE A 149 -19.49 1.48 -8.85
C ILE A 149 -20.27 0.45 -9.68
N THR A 150 -20.95 -0.50 -9.03
CA THR A 150 -21.77 -1.51 -9.70
C THR A 150 -22.97 -0.88 -10.41
N GLY A 151 -23.57 0.16 -9.83
CA GLY A 151 -24.65 0.93 -10.43
C GLY A 151 -24.21 1.65 -11.71
N LEU A 152 -23.09 2.36 -11.66
CA LEU A 152 -22.51 3.04 -12.83
C LEU A 152 -22.06 2.06 -13.93
N ALA A 153 -21.54 0.89 -13.54
CA ALA A 153 -21.24 -0.18 -14.49
C ALA A 153 -22.51 -0.66 -15.23
N ARG A 154 -23.60 -0.89 -14.49
CA ARG A 154 -24.91 -1.26 -15.08
C ARG A 154 -25.52 -0.16 -15.93
N GLU A 155 -25.37 1.11 -15.54
CA GLU A 155 -25.81 2.25 -16.34
C GLU A 155 -25.07 2.31 -17.68
N LEU A 156 -23.74 2.13 -17.64
CA LEU A 156 -22.91 2.05 -18.85
C LEU A 156 -23.28 0.84 -19.73
N GLU A 157 -23.59 -0.31 -19.13
CA GLU A 157 -24.12 -1.49 -19.84
C GLU A 157 -25.42 -1.18 -20.58
N GLN A 158 -26.35 -0.46 -19.94
CA GLN A 158 -27.64 -0.10 -20.52
C GLN A 158 -27.49 0.90 -21.68
N GLU A 159 -26.60 1.89 -21.55
CA GLU A 159 -26.32 2.86 -22.63
C GLU A 159 -25.69 2.22 -23.86
N LEU A 160 -24.84 1.21 -23.67
CA LEU A 160 -24.17 0.52 -24.78
C LEU A 160 -25.14 -0.36 -25.60
N GLY A 161 -26.22 -0.86 -25.00
CA GLY A 161 -27.23 -1.67 -25.68
C GLY A 161 -26.67 -2.87 -26.48
N ASP A 162 -27.37 -3.25 -27.56
CA ASP A 162 -26.90 -4.22 -28.58
C ASP A 162 -26.47 -3.52 -29.90
N ALA A 163 -26.34 -2.19 -29.89
CA ALA A 163 -25.92 -1.43 -31.06
C ALA A 163 -24.39 -1.47 -31.24
N PRO A 164 -23.87 -1.42 -32.48
CA PRO A 164 -22.44 -1.28 -32.70
C PRO A 164 -21.93 0.02 -32.08
N ILE A 165 -20.81 -0.08 -31.35
CA ILE A 165 -20.18 1.01 -30.61
C ILE A 165 -19.87 2.17 -31.57
N ASP A 166 -20.57 3.30 -31.42
CA ASP A 166 -20.19 4.55 -32.06
C ASP A 166 -19.05 5.21 -31.26
N PHE A 167 -17.84 4.93 -31.70
CA PHE A 167 -16.60 5.45 -31.12
C PHE A 167 -16.48 6.98 -31.16
N GLY A 168 -17.27 7.68 -31.98
CA GLY A 168 -17.23 9.14 -32.11
C GLY A 168 -17.90 9.89 -30.96
N ALA A 169 -18.90 9.29 -30.31
CA ALA A 169 -19.73 9.97 -29.30
C ALA A 169 -19.12 10.00 -27.89
N LEU A 170 -18.15 9.11 -27.59
CA LEU A 170 -17.64 8.89 -26.23
C LEU A 170 -16.36 9.66 -25.88
N GLY A 171 -15.77 10.41 -26.83
CA GLY A 171 -14.36 10.81 -26.72
C GLY A 171 -14.01 12.31 -26.75
N VAL A 172 -14.77 13.16 -27.45
CA VAL A 172 -14.19 14.45 -27.92
C VAL A 172 -15.08 15.68 -27.68
N ALA A 173 -16.31 15.54 -27.17
CA ALA A 173 -17.21 16.68 -26.97
C ALA A 173 -16.95 17.42 -25.64
N PRO A 174 -16.90 18.76 -25.62
CA PRO A 174 -16.98 19.56 -24.39
C PRO A 174 -18.34 19.26 -23.72
N GLY A 175 -18.32 18.68 -22.51
CA GLY A 175 -19.52 18.20 -21.80
C GLY A 175 -19.51 16.71 -21.42
N ALA A 176 -18.45 15.96 -21.76
CA ALA A 176 -18.31 14.53 -21.45
C ALA A 176 -18.08 14.18 -19.95
N GLU A 177 -18.11 15.15 -19.04
CA GLU A 177 -17.94 14.91 -17.59
C GLU A 177 -19.08 14.06 -16.99
N ASP A 178 -20.27 14.10 -17.63
CA ASP A 178 -21.45 13.38 -17.14
C ASP A 178 -21.59 11.94 -17.65
N ALA A 179 -20.72 11.50 -18.56
CA ALA A 179 -20.80 10.16 -19.15
C ALA A 179 -20.59 9.06 -18.08
N PRO A 180 -21.38 7.97 -18.07
CA PRO A 180 -21.26 6.90 -17.08
C PRO A 180 -19.87 6.27 -17.01
N VAL A 181 -19.17 6.17 -18.14
CA VAL A 181 -17.77 5.68 -18.18
C VAL A 181 -16.81 6.58 -17.39
N VAL A 182 -17.00 7.90 -17.43
CA VAL A 182 -16.17 8.86 -16.70
C VAL A 182 -16.46 8.78 -15.21
N LYS A 183 -17.75 8.73 -14.83
CA LYS A 183 -18.19 8.57 -13.44
C LYS A 183 -17.70 7.24 -12.83
N LEU A 184 -17.74 6.15 -13.61
CA LEU A 184 -17.25 4.84 -13.19
C LEU A 184 -15.74 4.89 -12.93
N LEU A 185 -14.95 5.40 -13.87
CA LEU A 185 -13.50 5.56 -13.69
C LEU A 185 -13.17 6.46 -12.49
N GLN A 186 -13.88 7.58 -12.32
CA GLN A 186 -13.69 8.47 -11.19
C GLN A 186 -13.99 7.76 -9.86
N SER A 187 -15.07 6.99 -9.79
CA SER A 187 -15.42 6.20 -8.61
C SER A 187 -14.39 5.11 -8.30
N LEU A 188 -13.85 4.45 -9.33
CA LEU A 188 -12.77 3.47 -9.18
C LEU A 188 -11.50 4.11 -8.62
N PHE A 189 -11.09 5.28 -9.13
CA PHE A 189 -9.91 5.98 -8.62
C PHE A 189 -10.10 6.48 -7.18
N ASP A 190 -11.29 7.01 -6.87
CA ASP A 190 -11.66 7.46 -5.54
C ASP A 190 -11.62 6.31 -4.51
N ASP A 191 -12.13 5.14 -4.88
CA ASP A 191 -12.13 3.96 -4.01
C ASP A 191 -10.73 3.37 -3.86
N ALA A 192 -9.99 3.20 -4.96
CA ALA A 192 -8.61 2.72 -4.95
C ALA A 192 -7.69 3.59 -4.07
N THR A 193 -7.85 4.91 -4.15
CA THR A 193 -7.10 5.86 -3.31
C THR A 193 -7.47 5.73 -1.84
N GLN A 194 -8.76 5.57 -1.54
CA GLN A 194 -9.24 5.42 -0.16
C GLN A 194 -8.75 4.15 0.52
N VAL A 195 -8.66 3.04 -0.22
CA VAL A 195 -8.14 1.77 0.30
C VAL A 195 -6.63 1.63 0.15
N HIS A 196 -5.94 2.69 -0.28
CA HIS A 196 -4.49 2.73 -0.52
C HIS A 196 -4.00 1.59 -1.44
N ALA A 197 -4.73 1.32 -2.52
CA ALA A 197 -4.32 0.36 -3.53
C ALA A 197 -3.06 0.83 -4.28
N SER A 198 -2.12 -0.08 -4.53
CA SER A 198 -0.94 0.18 -5.36
C SER A 198 -1.26 0.11 -6.85
N ASP A 199 -2.18 -0.78 -7.23
CA ASP A 199 -2.53 -1.03 -8.63
C ASP A 199 -4.04 -1.29 -8.78
N ILE A 200 -4.63 -0.83 -9.89
CA ILE A 200 -5.97 -1.16 -10.36
C ILE A 200 -5.83 -2.09 -11.58
N HIS A 201 -6.58 -3.17 -11.60
CA HIS A 201 -6.61 -4.18 -12.66
C HIS A 201 -8.02 -4.22 -13.26
N ILE A 202 -8.13 -4.11 -14.58
CA ILE A 202 -9.37 -4.24 -15.36
C ILE A 202 -9.13 -5.35 -16.38
N GLU A 203 -9.72 -6.51 -16.15
CA GLU A 203 -9.36 -7.75 -16.84
C GLU A 203 -10.60 -8.43 -17.42
N PRO A 204 -10.80 -8.35 -18.75
CA PRO A 204 -11.91 -9.04 -19.40
C PRO A 204 -11.71 -10.56 -19.36
N GLN A 205 -12.76 -11.28 -18.99
CA GLN A 205 -12.87 -12.74 -19.04
C GLN A 205 -13.96 -13.13 -20.04
N GLU A 206 -14.11 -14.42 -20.32
CA GLU A 206 -15.06 -14.95 -21.31
C GLU A 206 -16.49 -14.42 -21.12
N LYS A 207 -16.98 -14.32 -19.88
CA LYS A 207 -18.38 -13.99 -19.55
C LYS A 207 -18.56 -12.76 -18.67
N ARG A 208 -17.47 -12.15 -18.21
CA ARG A 208 -17.50 -11.05 -17.23
C ARG A 208 -16.23 -10.22 -17.31
N LEU A 209 -16.34 -8.96 -16.93
CA LEU A 209 -15.21 -8.11 -16.62
C LEU A 209 -14.90 -8.19 -15.12
N GLN A 210 -13.64 -8.44 -14.77
CA GLN A 210 -13.19 -8.37 -13.38
C GLN A 210 -12.40 -7.08 -13.15
N ILE A 211 -12.80 -6.33 -12.11
CA ILE A 211 -12.06 -5.16 -11.65
C ILE A 211 -11.49 -5.47 -10.26
N ARG A 212 -10.17 -5.46 -10.14
CA ARG A 212 -9.44 -5.84 -8.93
C ARG A 212 -8.47 -4.75 -8.50
N PHE A 213 -8.26 -4.61 -7.20
CA PHE A 213 -7.21 -3.74 -6.65
C PHE A 213 -6.11 -4.56 -6.02
N ARG A 214 -4.86 -4.10 -6.15
CA ARG A 214 -3.75 -4.62 -5.36
C ARG A 214 -3.57 -3.77 -4.11
N ILE A 215 -3.75 -4.38 -2.94
CA ILE A 215 -3.62 -3.72 -1.64
C ILE A 215 -2.55 -4.48 -0.85
N ASP A 216 -1.50 -3.80 -0.41
CA ASP A 216 -0.36 -4.39 0.33
C ASP A 216 0.27 -5.62 -0.39
N GLY A 217 0.24 -5.62 -1.72
CA GLY A 217 0.78 -6.69 -2.56
C GLY A 217 -0.21 -7.80 -2.93
N VAL A 218 -1.41 -7.84 -2.31
CA VAL A 218 -2.44 -8.87 -2.53
C VAL A 218 -3.56 -8.35 -3.43
N LEU A 219 -4.09 -9.19 -4.32
CA LEU A 219 -5.19 -8.83 -5.22
C LEU A 219 -6.56 -9.07 -4.57
N HIS A 220 -7.43 -8.07 -4.64
CA HIS A 220 -8.79 -8.08 -4.12
C HIS A 220 -9.79 -7.75 -5.23
N LEU A 221 -10.80 -8.60 -5.42
CA LEU A 221 -11.91 -8.34 -6.33
C LEU A 221 -12.78 -7.21 -5.76
N GLN A 222 -13.03 -6.17 -6.56
CA GLN A 222 -13.87 -5.03 -6.15
C GLN A 222 -15.24 -5.10 -6.77
N THR A 223 -15.31 -5.29 -8.08
CA THR A 223 -16.58 -5.47 -8.79
C THR A 223 -16.40 -6.45 -9.94
N GLU A 224 -17.51 -7.11 -10.27
CA GLU A 224 -17.68 -7.78 -11.56
C GLU A 224 -18.72 -6.98 -12.37
N ALA A 225 -18.52 -6.90 -13.68
CA ALA A 225 -19.41 -6.23 -14.62
C ALA A 225 -19.51 -7.05 -15.91
N ASP A 226 -20.37 -6.64 -16.84
CA ASP A 226 -20.43 -7.25 -18.17
C ASP A 226 -19.14 -6.99 -18.96
N SER A 227 -18.69 -7.95 -19.76
CA SER A 227 -17.48 -7.78 -20.59
C SER A 227 -17.64 -6.71 -21.67
N LYS A 228 -18.87 -6.35 -22.06
CA LYS A 228 -19.17 -5.29 -23.04
C LYS A 228 -18.57 -3.94 -22.67
N ILE A 229 -18.49 -3.59 -21.38
CA ILE A 229 -17.96 -2.28 -20.96
C ILE A 229 -16.44 -2.18 -21.03
N ALA A 230 -15.73 -3.32 -21.17
CA ALA A 230 -14.26 -3.37 -21.15
C ALA A 230 -13.64 -2.51 -22.26
N ALA A 231 -14.21 -2.55 -23.46
CA ALA A 231 -13.73 -1.76 -24.60
C ALA A 231 -13.88 -0.25 -24.37
N SER A 232 -15.00 0.18 -23.77
CA SER A 232 -15.25 1.59 -23.43
C SER A 232 -14.28 2.10 -22.37
N LEU A 233 -14.00 1.29 -21.35
CA LEU A 233 -13.01 1.61 -20.31
C LEU A 233 -11.59 1.72 -20.90
N ALA A 234 -11.17 0.72 -21.68
CA ALA A 234 -9.84 0.71 -22.29
C ALA A 234 -9.63 1.92 -23.22
N LEU A 235 -10.62 2.25 -24.04
CA LEU A 235 -10.56 3.41 -24.92
C LEU A 235 -10.47 4.73 -24.15
N ARG A 236 -11.31 4.92 -23.13
CA ARG A 236 -11.28 6.14 -22.33
C ARG A 236 -9.95 6.31 -21.62
N LEU A 237 -9.40 5.22 -21.09
CA LEU A 237 -8.10 5.21 -20.44
C LEU A 237 -6.96 5.48 -21.44
N LYS A 238 -7.02 4.94 -22.66
CA LYS A 238 -6.05 5.26 -23.73
C LYS A 238 -6.08 6.73 -24.12
N LEU A 239 -7.27 7.33 -24.22
CA LEU A 239 -7.41 8.77 -24.47
C LEU A 239 -6.80 9.61 -23.34
N MET A 240 -7.00 9.21 -22.08
CA MET A 240 -6.45 9.94 -20.93
C MET A 240 -4.91 9.93 -20.90
N SER A 241 -4.29 8.94 -21.54
CA SER A 241 -2.85 8.69 -21.49
C SER A 241 -2.12 8.90 -22.83
N ASP A 242 -2.76 9.56 -23.79
CA ASP A 242 -2.24 9.79 -25.14
C ASP A 242 -1.77 8.51 -25.88
N MET A 243 -2.46 7.39 -25.66
CA MET A 243 -2.20 6.11 -26.34
C MET A 243 -3.00 5.97 -27.64
N ASP A 244 -2.55 5.10 -28.55
CA ASP A 244 -3.24 4.86 -29.82
C ASP A 244 -4.52 4.04 -29.58
N ILE A 245 -5.67 4.70 -29.72
CA ILE A 245 -7.01 4.09 -29.56
C ILE A 245 -7.37 3.10 -30.68
N SER A 246 -6.72 3.20 -31.83
CA SER A 246 -6.97 2.34 -33.00
C SER A 246 -6.22 1.01 -32.89
N GLU A 247 -5.05 1.01 -32.25
CA GLU A 247 -4.24 -0.19 -32.04
C GLU A 247 -4.69 -0.93 -30.77
N LYS A 248 -5.06 -2.20 -30.92
CA LYS A 248 -5.56 -3.07 -29.83
C LYS A 248 -4.83 -4.42 -29.76
N ARG A 249 -3.89 -4.66 -30.67
CA ARG A 249 -3.19 -5.93 -30.87
C ARG A 249 -1.78 -5.92 -30.30
N LEU A 250 -1.29 -4.75 -29.88
CA LEU A 250 0.03 -4.56 -29.30
C LEU A 250 -0.10 -4.01 -27.88
N PRO A 251 0.79 -4.39 -26.96
CA PRO A 251 0.89 -3.72 -25.67
C PRO A 251 1.20 -2.23 -25.85
N GLN A 252 0.64 -1.40 -24.98
CA GLN A 252 0.90 0.04 -24.95
C GLN A 252 1.06 0.50 -23.52
N ASP A 253 1.94 1.46 -23.31
CA ASP A 253 2.19 2.08 -22.02
C ASP A 253 1.95 3.59 -22.12
N GLY A 254 1.37 4.14 -21.06
CA GLY A 254 1.04 5.56 -20.99
C GLY A 254 1.15 6.08 -19.57
N ARG A 255 1.02 7.41 -19.44
CA ARG A 255 0.96 8.08 -18.14
C ARG A 255 -0.02 9.22 -18.19
N PHE A 256 -0.67 9.47 -17.07
CA PHE A 256 -1.55 10.62 -16.89
C PHE A 256 -1.67 10.97 -15.42
N VAL A 257 -2.12 12.19 -15.13
CA VAL A 257 -2.34 12.65 -13.77
C VAL A 257 -3.84 12.75 -13.53
N ILE A 258 -4.30 12.18 -12.42
CA ILE A 258 -5.67 12.36 -11.94
C ILE A 258 -5.67 13.20 -10.68
N LYS A 259 -6.76 13.96 -10.49
CA LYS A 259 -7.02 14.67 -9.25
C LYS A 259 -8.13 13.97 -8.51
N VAL A 260 -7.77 13.27 -7.44
CA VAL A 260 -8.72 12.59 -6.55
C VAL A 260 -8.82 13.40 -5.27
N ARG A 261 -10.00 13.97 -5.01
CA ARG A 261 -10.24 14.92 -3.92
C ARG A 261 -9.32 16.15 -3.99
N GLN A 262 -8.28 16.21 -3.15
CA GLN A 262 -7.24 17.26 -3.15
C GLN A 262 -5.82 16.71 -3.40
N GLN A 263 -5.69 15.43 -3.74
CA GLN A 263 -4.40 14.81 -4.03
C GLN A 263 -4.25 14.66 -5.56
N GLN A 264 -3.07 14.99 -6.06
CA GLN A 264 -2.66 14.61 -7.41
C GLN A 264 -2.01 13.24 -7.37
N ILE A 265 -2.47 12.34 -8.24
CA ILE A 265 -1.96 10.98 -8.35
C ILE A 265 -1.45 10.81 -9.77
N ASP A 266 -0.18 10.45 -9.89
CA ASP A 266 0.39 10.03 -11.17
C ASP A 266 -0.02 8.59 -11.42
N VAL A 267 -0.57 8.32 -12.59
CA VAL A 267 -1.03 6.99 -12.97
C VAL A 267 -0.14 6.52 -14.11
N ARG A 268 0.58 5.42 -13.87
CA ARG A 268 1.22 4.66 -14.96
C ARG A 268 0.27 3.59 -15.42
N ILE A 269 -0.04 3.57 -16.70
CA ILE A 269 -0.99 2.63 -17.29
C ILE A 269 -0.28 1.76 -18.32
N SER A 270 -0.66 0.48 -18.34
CA SER A 270 -0.27 -0.48 -19.35
C SER A 270 -1.52 -1.19 -19.86
N THR A 271 -1.67 -1.28 -21.18
CA THR A 271 -2.70 -2.08 -21.84
C THR A 271 -2.06 -3.24 -22.58
N MET A 272 -2.63 -4.43 -22.47
CA MET A 272 -2.12 -5.63 -23.14
C MET A 272 -3.27 -6.41 -23.81
N PRO A 273 -3.12 -6.84 -25.07
CA PRO A 273 -4.11 -7.70 -25.71
C PRO A 273 -4.22 -9.05 -24.99
N THR A 274 -5.45 -9.48 -24.71
CA THR A 274 -5.77 -10.81 -24.19
C THR A 274 -6.85 -11.48 -25.04
N GLN A 275 -7.17 -12.74 -24.75
CA GLN A 275 -8.14 -13.52 -25.52
C GLN A 275 -9.53 -12.87 -25.58
N TYR A 276 -9.94 -12.13 -24.54
CA TYR A 276 -11.29 -11.59 -24.39
C TYR A 276 -11.35 -10.06 -24.47
N GLY A 277 -10.27 -9.41 -24.89
CA GLY A 277 -10.16 -7.95 -24.98
C GLY A 277 -8.83 -7.44 -24.42
N GLU A 278 -8.73 -6.13 -24.18
CA GLU A 278 -7.53 -5.53 -23.61
C GLU A 278 -7.57 -5.62 -22.08
N SER A 279 -6.53 -6.19 -21.48
CA SER A 279 -6.28 -6.07 -20.05
C SER A 279 -5.62 -4.74 -19.78
N VAL A 280 -6.09 -4.04 -18.75
CA VAL A 280 -5.56 -2.73 -18.35
C VAL A 280 -5.07 -2.80 -16.90
N VAL A 281 -3.83 -2.39 -16.69
CA VAL A 281 -3.22 -2.27 -15.37
C VAL A 281 -2.80 -0.83 -15.16
N MET A 282 -3.24 -0.23 -14.05
CA MET A 282 -2.90 1.12 -13.65
C MET A 282 -2.20 1.11 -12.31
N ARG A 283 -0.96 1.58 -12.25
CA ARG A 283 -0.21 1.80 -11.01
C ARG A 283 -0.46 3.22 -10.51
N LEU A 284 -0.94 3.32 -9.27
CA LEU A 284 -1.22 4.59 -8.61
C LEU A 284 0.01 5.06 -7.85
N LEU A 285 0.65 6.11 -8.33
CA LEU A 285 1.78 6.76 -7.68
C LEU A 285 1.26 8.02 -7.00
N ASN A 286 1.03 7.91 -5.68
CA ASN A 286 0.63 9.07 -4.91
C ASN A 286 1.79 10.06 -4.85
N GLN A 287 1.65 11.22 -5.53
CA GLN A 287 2.65 12.29 -5.51
C GLN A 287 2.68 13.01 -4.14
N SER A 288 1.74 12.72 -3.25
CA SER A 288 1.63 13.31 -1.90
C SER A 288 2.67 12.80 -0.91
N GLY A 289 3.69 12.04 -1.35
CA GLY A 289 4.85 11.72 -0.53
C GLY A 289 5.60 13.00 -0.20
N GLY A 290 5.18 13.67 0.88
CA GLY A 290 5.77 14.91 1.36
C GLY A 290 7.30 14.83 1.36
N MET A 291 7.93 15.98 1.07
CA MET A 291 9.38 16.17 0.96
C MET A 291 10.18 15.03 1.59
N LEU A 292 10.74 14.18 0.74
CA LEU A 292 11.50 13.00 1.13
C LEU A 292 12.63 13.46 2.07
N ASN A 293 12.53 13.09 3.35
CA ASN A 293 13.51 13.45 4.36
C ASN A 293 14.27 12.18 4.79
N LEU A 294 15.60 12.24 4.75
CA LEU A 294 16.49 11.18 5.24
C LEU A 294 16.27 10.82 6.72
N ASP A 295 15.68 11.69 7.54
CA ASP A 295 15.32 11.36 8.93
C ASP A 295 14.17 10.34 9.01
N LYS A 296 13.36 10.19 7.94
CA LYS A 296 12.15 9.36 7.92
C LYS A 296 12.32 8.02 7.22
N ILE A 297 13.47 7.76 6.58
CA ILE A 297 13.69 6.50 5.83
C ILE A 297 14.11 5.32 6.71
N GLY A 298 14.40 5.57 8.00
CA GLY A 298 14.75 4.53 8.97
C GLY A 298 16.24 4.20 9.04
N MET A 299 17.11 5.10 8.58
CA MET A 299 18.56 4.95 8.72
C MET A 299 18.99 5.18 10.17
N PRO A 300 19.83 4.31 10.77
CA PRO A 300 20.34 4.52 12.12
C PRO A 300 21.05 5.87 12.23
N LYS A 301 20.78 6.65 13.29
CA LYS A 301 21.31 8.02 13.47
C LYS A 301 22.82 8.12 13.23
N ALA A 302 23.60 7.20 13.81
CA ALA A 302 25.06 7.20 13.64
C ALA A 302 25.51 6.95 12.19
N MET A 303 24.76 6.16 11.42
CA MET A 303 25.01 5.94 10.00
C MET A 303 24.53 7.12 9.16
N LEU A 304 23.39 7.71 9.51
CA LEU A 304 22.84 8.88 8.85
C LEU A 304 23.78 10.09 8.93
N GLU A 305 24.38 10.35 10.09
CA GLU A 305 25.38 11.41 10.23
C GLU A 305 26.61 11.18 9.35
N ARG A 306 27.10 9.93 9.26
CA ARG A 306 28.19 9.56 8.35
C ARG A 306 27.80 9.75 6.89
N PHE A 307 26.61 9.27 6.50
CA PHE A 307 26.10 9.42 5.14
C PHE A 307 25.93 10.90 4.75
N ARG A 308 25.38 11.72 5.64
CA ARG A 308 25.29 13.19 5.49
C ARG A 308 26.66 13.83 5.30
N ALA A 309 27.65 13.43 6.09
CA ALA A 309 29.02 13.93 5.94
C ALA A 309 29.63 13.57 4.58
N VAL A 310 29.31 12.40 4.02
CA VAL A 310 29.76 12.01 2.68
C VAL A 310 29.06 12.81 1.59
N ILE A 311 27.73 12.89 1.57
CA ILE A 311 27.00 13.60 0.50
C ILE A 311 27.22 15.12 0.51
N LYS A 312 27.73 15.69 1.60
CA LYS A 312 28.09 17.11 1.71
C LYS A 312 29.50 17.43 1.20
N ARG A 313 30.28 16.43 0.78
CA ARG A 313 31.59 16.63 0.17
C ARG A 313 31.43 17.36 -1.18
N PRO A 314 32.44 18.15 -1.60
CA PRO A 314 32.34 18.96 -2.82
C PRO A 314 32.29 18.12 -4.10
N ASN A 315 32.93 16.96 -4.11
CA ASN A 315 32.98 16.08 -5.26
C ASN A 315 33.03 14.61 -4.82
N GLY A 316 32.97 13.69 -5.79
CA GLY A 316 33.09 12.25 -5.57
C GLY A 316 31.83 11.47 -5.92
N LEU A 317 31.96 10.15 -6.03
CA LEU A 317 30.87 9.24 -6.37
C LEU A 317 30.32 8.58 -5.10
N VAL A 318 29.01 8.64 -4.92
CA VAL A 318 28.27 7.92 -3.88
C VAL A 318 27.28 6.98 -4.55
N LEU A 319 27.35 5.70 -4.20
CA LEU A 319 26.48 4.68 -4.77
C LEU A 319 25.48 4.18 -3.73
N VAL A 320 24.20 4.17 -4.10
CA VAL A 320 23.16 3.46 -3.34
C VAL A 320 22.82 2.17 -4.06
N THR A 321 22.93 1.03 -3.40
CA THR A 321 22.83 -0.28 -4.06
C THR A 321 21.76 -1.17 -3.44
N GLY A 322 21.30 -2.13 -4.25
CA GLY A 322 20.31 -3.12 -3.86
C GLY A 322 19.36 -3.49 -5.00
N PRO A 323 18.52 -4.51 -4.82
CA PRO A 323 17.59 -5.00 -5.82
C PRO A 323 16.49 -3.98 -6.12
N THR A 324 15.66 -4.29 -7.10
CA THR A 324 14.45 -3.53 -7.38
C THR A 324 13.55 -3.46 -6.15
N GLY A 325 12.97 -2.29 -5.86
CA GLY A 325 12.09 -2.11 -4.71
C GLY A 325 12.79 -2.01 -3.34
N SER A 326 14.12 -1.93 -3.29
CA SER A 326 14.87 -1.71 -2.03
C SER A 326 14.82 -0.27 -1.50
N GLY A 327 14.21 0.67 -2.23
CA GLY A 327 14.07 2.07 -1.81
C GLY A 327 15.26 2.98 -2.14
N LYS A 328 16.11 2.59 -3.11
CA LYS A 328 17.28 3.39 -3.56
C LYS A 328 16.90 4.80 -3.97
N THR A 329 15.91 4.93 -4.86
CA THR A 329 15.41 6.22 -5.34
C THR A 329 14.91 7.10 -4.20
N THR A 330 14.22 6.51 -3.22
CA THR A 330 13.72 7.23 -2.03
C THR A 330 14.87 7.84 -1.22
N THR A 331 15.95 7.08 -0.99
CA THR A 331 17.14 7.55 -0.29
C THR A 331 17.87 8.62 -1.09
N LEU A 332 18.06 8.42 -2.39
CA LEU A 332 18.75 9.39 -3.25
C LEU A 332 17.97 10.69 -3.40
N TYR A 333 16.65 10.63 -3.52
CA TYR A 333 15.81 11.83 -3.56
C TYR A 333 15.81 12.55 -2.21
N GLY A 334 15.89 11.82 -1.09
CA GLY A 334 16.10 12.42 0.23
C GLY A 334 17.44 13.16 0.34
N ALA A 335 18.51 12.60 -0.24
CA ALA A 335 19.81 13.25 -0.32
C ALA A 335 19.78 14.49 -1.23
N LEU A 336 19.14 14.40 -2.40
CA LEU A 336 18.96 15.54 -3.30
C LEU A 336 18.18 16.67 -2.62
N ALA A 337 17.10 16.34 -1.89
CA ALA A 337 16.32 17.33 -1.16
C ALA A 337 17.14 18.07 -0.08
N GLU A 338 18.05 17.37 0.63
CA GLU A 338 18.95 18.01 1.60
C GLU A 338 20.03 18.88 0.94
N LEU A 339 20.43 18.55 -0.30
CA LEU A 339 21.44 19.29 -1.07
C LEU A 339 20.85 20.44 -1.91
N ASN A 340 19.53 20.50 -2.05
CA ASN A 340 18.82 21.44 -2.88
C ASN A 340 18.79 22.84 -2.25
N THR A 341 19.78 23.65 -2.57
CA THR A 341 19.95 25.04 -2.13
C THR A 341 20.05 25.95 -3.35
N GLU A 342 19.67 27.23 -3.22
CA GLU A 342 19.75 28.20 -4.33
C GLU A 342 21.18 28.37 -4.90
N GLU A 343 22.20 28.07 -4.10
CA GLU A 343 23.62 28.15 -4.48
C GLU A 343 24.11 26.98 -5.34
N LYS A 344 23.33 25.90 -5.47
CA LYS A 344 23.76 24.66 -6.14
C LYS A 344 22.88 24.31 -7.31
N LYS A 345 23.48 23.98 -8.45
CA LYS A 345 22.78 23.43 -9.61
C LYS A 345 22.76 21.91 -9.57
N LEU A 346 21.58 21.36 -9.33
CA LEU A 346 21.32 19.92 -9.32
C LEU A 346 20.77 19.49 -10.69
N ILE A 347 21.34 18.45 -11.29
CA ILE A 347 20.83 17.84 -12.53
C ILE A 347 20.74 16.32 -12.40
N THR A 348 19.61 15.74 -12.81
CA THR A 348 19.40 14.29 -12.80
C THR A 348 19.21 13.74 -14.21
N VAL A 349 19.60 12.48 -14.41
CA VAL A 349 19.33 11.69 -15.60
C VAL A 349 18.67 10.40 -15.15
N GLU A 350 17.42 10.15 -15.53
CA GLU A 350 16.58 9.10 -14.94
C GLU A 350 15.77 8.34 -16.00
N ASP A 351 15.44 7.09 -15.72
CA ASP A 351 14.62 6.24 -16.60
C ASP A 351 13.63 5.39 -15.79
N PRO A 352 12.41 5.90 -15.52
CA PRO A 352 11.93 7.26 -15.74
C PRO A 352 12.20 8.20 -14.55
N VAL A 353 11.78 9.46 -14.67
CA VAL A 353 11.66 10.35 -13.50
C VAL A 353 10.50 9.87 -12.62
N GLU A 354 10.79 9.53 -11.36
CA GLU A 354 9.82 8.95 -10.43
C GLU A 354 8.95 10.01 -9.74
N TYR A 355 9.56 11.11 -9.28
CA TYR A 355 8.87 12.27 -8.71
C TYR A 355 9.50 13.56 -9.20
N ARG A 356 8.69 14.61 -9.29
CA ARG A 356 9.19 15.96 -9.63
C ARG A 356 9.71 16.63 -8.37
N LEU A 357 11.00 16.95 -8.36
CA LEU A 357 11.68 17.66 -7.28
C LEU A 357 11.81 19.16 -7.66
N PRO A 358 11.11 20.07 -6.96
CA PRO A 358 11.27 21.50 -7.20
C PRO A 358 12.74 21.93 -7.03
N GLY A 359 13.25 22.79 -7.90
CA GLY A 359 14.65 23.26 -7.85
C GLY A 359 15.68 22.30 -8.48
N VAL A 360 15.28 21.11 -8.91
CA VAL A 360 16.16 20.12 -9.55
C VAL A 360 15.83 20.01 -11.04
N ASN A 361 16.86 20.06 -11.89
CA ASN A 361 16.67 19.85 -13.33
C ASN A 361 16.68 18.36 -13.64
N GLN A 362 15.51 17.77 -13.87
CA GLN A 362 15.39 16.32 -14.09
C GLN A 362 15.22 16.00 -15.58
N VAL A 363 16.14 15.19 -16.12
CA VAL A 363 16.11 14.73 -17.51
C VAL A 363 15.68 13.27 -17.55
N GLN A 364 14.60 12.98 -18.27
CA GLN A 364 14.21 11.60 -18.54
C GLN A 364 14.90 11.06 -19.80
N VAL A 365 15.43 9.85 -19.72
CA VAL A 365 15.94 9.10 -20.89
C VAL A 365 14.81 8.94 -21.91
N ASN A 366 15.16 9.08 -23.19
CA ASN A 366 14.21 8.91 -24.29
C ASN A 366 14.88 8.22 -25.48
N GLU A 367 14.70 6.91 -25.55
CA GLU A 367 15.28 6.07 -26.61
C GLU A 367 14.77 6.44 -28.01
N LYS A 368 13.53 6.94 -28.15
CA LYS A 368 12.93 7.30 -29.45
C LYS A 368 13.69 8.40 -30.18
N ILE A 369 14.42 9.23 -29.44
CA ILE A 369 15.24 10.33 -29.99
C ILE A 369 16.73 10.13 -29.66
N GLU A 370 17.13 8.89 -29.31
CA GLU A 370 18.50 8.53 -28.94
C GLU A 370 19.08 9.36 -27.78
N LEU A 371 18.22 9.76 -26.83
CA LEU A 371 18.61 10.48 -25.61
C LEU A 371 18.92 9.48 -24.49
N SER A 372 20.08 8.83 -24.57
CA SER A 372 20.56 7.83 -23.60
C SER A 372 21.24 8.43 -22.36
N PHE A 373 21.44 7.62 -21.31
CA PHE A 373 22.18 8.01 -20.09
C PHE A 373 23.53 8.66 -20.41
N ALA A 374 24.38 7.97 -21.17
CA ALA A 374 25.72 8.48 -21.53
C ALA A 374 25.67 9.79 -22.33
N ARG A 375 24.68 9.96 -23.23
CA ARG A 375 24.53 11.18 -24.04
C ARG A 375 24.11 12.39 -23.20
N VAL A 376 23.13 12.18 -22.31
CA VAL A 376 22.69 13.24 -21.39
C VAL A 376 23.82 13.59 -20.45
N LEU A 377 24.46 12.60 -19.79
CA LEU A 377 25.51 12.84 -18.80
C LEU A 377 26.68 13.65 -19.36
N ARG A 378 27.14 13.35 -20.60
CA ARG A 378 28.16 14.17 -21.29
C ARG A 378 27.74 15.62 -21.48
N SER A 379 26.46 15.84 -21.78
CA SER A 379 25.92 17.18 -22.02
C SER A 379 25.73 17.93 -20.71
N THR A 380 25.35 17.23 -19.65
CA THR A 380 25.21 17.78 -18.30
C THR A 380 26.51 18.36 -17.77
N LEU A 381 27.67 17.77 -18.07
CA LEU A 381 28.97 18.33 -17.68
C LEU A 381 29.29 19.71 -18.31
N ARG A 382 28.55 20.12 -19.35
CA ARG A 382 28.64 21.46 -19.94
C ARG A 382 27.56 22.42 -19.43
N GLN A 383 26.75 21.97 -18.46
CA GLN A 383 25.69 22.77 -17.85
C GLN A 383 26.12 23.41 -16.53
N ASP A 384 27.40 23.35 -16.16
CA ASP A 384 27.91 23.86 -14.88
C ASP A 384 27.15 23.28 -13.66
N PRO A 385 27.03 21.94 -13.51
CA PRO A 385 26.35 21.34 -12.37
C PRO A 385 27.26 21.28 -11.14
N ASP A 386 26.68 21.32 -9.94
CA ASP A 386 27.39 20.98 -8.70
C ASP A 386 27.16 19.52 -8.31
N VAL A 387 25.92 19.05 -8.50
CA VAL A 387 25.48 17.70 -8.11
C VAL A 387 24.79 17.03 -9.30
N LEU A 388 25.21 15.81 -9.57
CA LEU A 388 24.68 14.95 -10.62
C LEU A 388 24.02 13.72 -10.00
N LEU A 389 22.78 13.42 -10.39
CA LEU A 389 22.18 12.11 -10.14
C LEU A 389 22.10 11.33 -11.45
N VAL A 390 22.73 10.16 -11.49
CA VAL A 390 22.52 9.19 -12.58
C VAL A 390 21.62 8.10 -12.02
N GLY A 391 20.45 7.89 -12.62
CA GLY A 391 19.44 6.95 -12.11
C GLY A 391 20.02 5.57 -11.85
N GLU A 392 20.86 5.08 -12.77
CA GLU A 392 21.65 3.86 -12.61
C GLU A 392 22.85 3.81 -13.57
N MET A 393 23.86 3.03 -13.22
CA MET A 393 25.03 2.77 -14.07
C MET A 393 24.99 1.33 -14.59
N ARG A 394 24.34 1.09 -15.73
CA ARG A 394 24.21 -0.26 -16.32
C ARG A 394 25.44 -0.71 -17.10
N ASP A 395 26.13 0.23 -17.74
CA ASP A 395 27.21 -0.04 -18.70
C ASP A 395 28.52 0.68 -18.35
N GLN A 396 29.61 0.20 -18.95
CA GLN A 396 30.96 0.72 -18.75
C GLN A 396 31.07 2.21 -19.10
N GLU A 397 30.40 2.62 -20.18
CA GLU A 397 30.48 3.99 -20.70
C GLU A 397 29.90 4.99 -19.69
N THR A 398 28.70 4.74 -19.19
CA THR A 398 28.01 5.55 -18.21
C THR A 398 28.77 5.59 -16.89
N ALA A 399 29.29 4.44 -16.43
CA ALA A 399 30.10 4.36 -15.21
C ALA A 399 31.38 5.20 -15.32
N GLN A 400 32.12 5.07 -16.44
CA GLN A 400 33.35 5.85 -16.66
C GLN A 400 33.08 7.35 -16.75
N ILE A 401 32.00 7.78 -17.41
CA ILE A 401 31.66 9.21 -17.50
C ILE A 401 31.32 9.75 -16.11
N GLY A 402 30.50 9.02 -15.33
CA GLY A 402 30.12 9.45 -13.98
C GLY A 402 31.31 9.52 -13.03
N MET A 403 32.23 8.56 -13.08
CA MET A 403 33.43 8.61 -12.26
C MET A 403 34.41 9.71 -12.69
N ARG A 404 34.55 9.98 -13.99
CA ARG A 404 35.33 11.14 -14.46
C ARG A 404 34.73 12.45 -13.93
N ALA A 405 33.40 12.59 -14.00
CA ALA A 405 32.72 13.75 -13.44
C ALA A 405 33.02 13.92 -11.93
N ALA A 406 33.00 12.82 -11.18
CA ALA A 406 33.36 12.78 -9.78
C ALA A 406 34.82 13.23 -9.52
N MET A 407 35.77 12.79 -10.34
CA MET A 407 37.16 13.23 -10.26
C MET A 407 37.36 14.69 -10.65
N THR A 408 36.53 15.24 -11.55
CA THR A 408 36.64 16.61 -12.05
C THR A 408 35.82 17.61 -11.24
N GLY A 409 35.53 17.32 -9.97
CA GLY A 409 34.96 18.31 -9.06
C GLY A 409 33.45 18.26 -8.86
N HIS A 410 32.75 17.25 -9.36
CA HIS A 410 31.29 17.12 -9.19
C HIS A 410 30.95 16.09 -8.13
N LEU A 411 29.88 16.32 -7.36
CA LEU A 411 29.27 15.25 -6.56
C LEU A 411 28.36 14.41 -7.46
N VAL A 412 28.62 13.11 -7.55
CA VAL A 412 27.83 12.18 -8.37
C VAL A 412 27.14 11.18 -7.47
N LEU A 413 25.82 11.13 -7.57
CA LEU A 413 24.96 10.16 -6.89
C LEU A 413 24.45 9.17 -7.93
N SER A 414 24.51 7.87 -7.67
CA SER A 414 24.00 6.87 -8.60
C SER A 414 23.55 5.58 -7.92
N THR A 415 22.95 4.69 -8.69
CA THR A 415 22.60 3.34 -8.23
C THR A 415 23.28 2.22 -9.01
N LEU A 416 23.47 1.10 -8.32
CA LEU A 416 23.83 -0.20 -8.88
C LEU A 416 22.98 -1.31 -8.27
N HIS A 417 22.90 -2.43 -9.01
CA HIS A 417 22.20 -3.64 -8.59
C HIS A 417 23.20 -4.68 -8.06
N THR A 418 23.80 -4.39 -6.90
CA THR A 418 24.66 -5.33 -6.16
C THR A 418 24.00 -5.76 -4.86
N ASN A 419 24.46 -6.89 -4.33
CA ASN A 419 23.85 -7.50 -3.16
C ASN A 419 24.26 -6.84 -1.85
N ASP A 420 25.47 -6.29 -1.78
CA ASP A 420 26.06 -5.71 -0.58
C ASP A 420 27.00 -4.54 -0.94
N ALA A 421 27.51 -3.84 0.07
CA ALA A 421 28.34 -2.67 -0.15
C ALA A 421 29.75 -3.04 -0.65
N VAL A 422 30.29 -4.20 -0.25
CA VAL A 422 31.65 -4.66 -0.55
C VAL A 422 31.79 -5.19 -1.98
N SER A 423 30.77 -5.85 -2.51
CA SER A 423 30.76 -6.34 -3.90
C SER A 423 30.61 -5.22 -4.94
N THR A 424 30.23 -4.01 -4.51
CA THR A 424 29.96 -2.89 -5.43
C THR A 424 31.21 -2.35 -6.13
N PRO A 425 32.34 -2.08 -5.45
CA PRO A 425 33.58 -1.71 -6.13
C PRO A 425 34.08 -2.80 -7.07
N ILE A 426 33.92 -4.08 -6.70
CA ILE A 426 34.29 -5.22 -7.56
C ILE A 426 33.44 -5.22 -8.83
N ARG A 427 32.12 -4.99 -8.72
CA ARG A 427 31.23 -4.90 -9.87
C ARG A 427 31.63 -3.80 -10.86
N LEU A 428 32.14 -2.67 -10.37
CA LEU A 428 32.66 -1.60 -11.22
C LEU A 428 33.90 -2.06 -12.00
N LEU A 429 34.81 -2.81 -11.36
CA LEU A 429 35.97 -3.41 -12.02
C LEU A 429 35.54 -4.43 -13.08
N ASP A 430 34.54 -5.28 -12.78
CA ASP A 430 33.99 -6.27 -13.72
C ASP A 430 33.34 -5.61 -14.95
N MET A 431 32.76 -4.42 -14.77
CA MET A 431 32.27 -3.60 -15.89
C MET A 431 33.39 -2.99 -16.74
N GLY A 432 34.66 -3.16 -16.36
CA GLY A 432 35.82 -2.60 -17.06
C GLY A 432 36.15 -1.16 -16.67
N VAL A 433 35.74 -0.71 -15.48
CA VAL A 433 36.23 0.54 -14.91
C VAL A 433 37.66 0.34 -14.37
N PRO A 434 38.63 1.22 -14.67
CA PRO A 434 39.98 1.11 -14.14
C PRO A 434 40.04 1.21 -12.60
N ARG A 435 40.89 0.38 -11.95
CA ARG A 435 41.10 0.37 -10.48
C ARG A 435 41.39 1.75 -9.88
N TYR A 436 42.29 2.51 -10.50
CA TYR A 436 42.63 3.85 -10.03
C TYR A 436 41.41 4.79 -9.99
N MET A 437 40.46 4.62 -10.92
CA MET A 437 39.26 5.43 -10.99
C MET A 437 38.29 5.06 -9.87
N VAL A 438 38.15 3.76 -9.58
CA VAL A 438 37.36 3.29 -8.42
C VAL A 438 37.94 3.83 -7.12
N GLY A 439 39.24 3.68 -6.89
CA GLY A 439 39.89 4.14 -5.66
C GLY A 439 39.90 5.66 -5.46
N SER A 440 40.03 6.44 -6.54
CA SER A 440 40.10 7.91 -6.46
C SER A 440 38.75 8.64 -6.50
N SER A 441 37.71 8.04 -7.08
CA SER A 441 36.42 8.71 -7.27
C SER A 441 35.32 8.23 -6.30
N LEU A 442 35.30 6.95 -5.94
CA LEU A 442 34.26 6.39 -5.07
C LEU A 442 34.49 6.84 -3.62
N GLN A 443 33.47 7.40 -2.99
CA GLN A 443 33.54 7.87 -1.61
C GLN A 443 32.85 6.95 -0.63
N ALA A 444 31.67 6.46 -1.02
CA ALA A 444 30.92 5.53 -0.20
C ALA A 444 29.95 4.69 -1.05
N VAL A 445 29.65 3.50 -0.53
CA VAL A 445 28.60 2.62 -1.01
C VAL A 445 27.63 2.38 0.13
N LEU A 446 26.36 2.72 -0.10
CA LEU A 446 25.25 2.44 0.80
C LEU A 446 24.39 1.31 0.20
N ALA A 447 24.56 0.09 0.70
CA ALA A 447 23.66 -1.00 0.34
C ALA A 447 22.37 -0.92 1.17
N GLN A 448 21.24 -1.18 0.51
CA GLN A 448 19.91 -1.00 1.10
C GLN A 448 18.97 -2.17 0.79
N ARG A 449 18.12 -2.50 1.75
CA ARG A 449 16.94 -3.37 1.63
C ARG A 449 15.76 -2.75 2.37
N LEU A 450 14.55 -3.26 2.11
CA LEU A 450 13.36 -2.95 2.90
C LEU A 450 12.84 -4.22 3.57
N VAL A 451 12.58 -4.13 4.87
CA VAL A 451 11.84 -5.15 5.62
C VAL A 451 10.47 -4.61 5.99
N ARG A 452 9.48 -5.48 6.02
CA ARG A 452 8.15 -5.17 6.53
C ARG A 452 8.18 -5.01 8.04
N VAL A 453 7.47 -4.02 8.56
CA VAL A 453 7.37 -3.75 10.01
C VAL A 453 6.19 -4.53 10.58
N LEU A 454 6.38 -5.18 11.73
CA LEU A 454 5.32 -5.91 12.42
C LEU A 454 4.17 -4.98 12.79
N CYS A 455 2.94 -5.44 12.57
CA CYS A 455 1.77 -4.68 12.95
C CYS A 455 1.67 -4.58 14.49
N GLU A 456 1.65 -3.36 15.02
CA GLU A 456 1.61 -3.11 16.46
C GLU A 456 0.38 -3.73 17.16
N ASN A 457 -0.73 -3.91 16.42
CA ASN A 457 -1.99 -4.40 16.96
C ASN A 457 -2.10 -5.93 17.03
N CYS A 458 -1.32 -6.65 16.22
CA CYS A 458 -1.36 -8.13 16.18
C CYS A 458 0.01 -8.78 16.37
N ARG A 459 1.04 -8.01 16.76
CA ARG A 459 2.34 -8.56 17.12
C ARG A 459 2.20 -9.36 18.41
N GLN A 460 2.70 -10.59 18.40
CA GLN A 460 2.67 -11.48 19.55
C GLN A 460 4.02 -12.17 19.69
N PRO A 461 4.44 -12.50 20.93
CA PRO A 461 5.64 -13.29 21.15
C PRO A 461 5.52 -14.67 20.50
N GLU A 462 6.53 -15.08 19.74
CA GLU A 462 6.63 -16.42 19.16
C GLU A 462 8.09 -16.87 19.21
N ALA A 463 8.33 -18.10 19.64
CA ALA A 463 9.68 -18.66 19.65
C ALA A 463 10.13 -18.97 18.21
N PRO A 464 11.37 -18.65 17.82
CA PRO A 464 11.88 -18.98 16.50
C PRO A 464 11.91 -20.49 16.30
N SER A 465 11.65 -20.93 15.08
CA SER A 465 11.88 -22.30 14.64
C SER A 465 13.36 -22.70 14.78
N ALA A 466 13.67 -24.00 14.70
CA ALA A 466 15.05 -24.48 14.81
C ALA A 466 15.99 -23.84 13.77
N ALA A 467 15.52 -23.66 12.53
CA ALA A 467 16.27 -23.00 11.47
C ALA A 467 16.49 -21.51 11.74
N GLU A 468 15.44 -20.79 12.16
CA GLU A 468 15.51 -19.38 12.52
C GLU A 468 16.45 -19.15 13.72
N ARG A 469 16.40 -20.03 14.71
CA ARG A 469 17.26 -19.99 15.89
C ARG A 469 18.74 -20.14 15.52
N GLU A 470 19.07 -21.06 14.62
CA GLU A 470 20.45 -21.24 14.15
C GLU A 470 20.93 -20.03 13.32
N TRP A 471 20.07 -19.50 12.46
CA TRP A 471 20.39 -18.30 11.69
C TRP A 471 20.67 -17.08 12.57
N LEU A 472 19.91 -16.92 13.66
CA LEU A 472 20.09 -15.86 14.66
C LEU A 472 21.37 -16.05 15.49
N ARG A 473 21.76 -17.29 15.81
CA ARG A 473 22.97 -17.59 16.60
C ARG A 473 24.25 -17.09 15.94
N ALA A 474 24.29 -17.08 14.61
CA ALA A 474 25.43 -16.55 13.87
C ALA A 474 25.77 -15.09 14.22
N GLU A 475 24.77 -14.28 14.62
CA GLU A 475 24.94 -12.85 14.92
C GLU A 475 24.76 -12.51 16.41
N LEU A 476 23.97 -13.31 17.15
CA LEU A 476 23.64 -13.06 18.56
C LEU A 476 24.33 -14.02 19.53
N GLY A 477 24.95 -15.11 19.05
CA GLY A 477 25.50 -16.17 19.90
C GLY A 477 24.46 -16.74 20.88
N GLU A 478 24.86 -16.95 22.13
CA GLU A 478 23.97 -17.46 23.19
C GLU A 478 22.87 -16.48 23.61
N ALA A 479 22.96 -15.19 23.21
CA ALA A 479 21.93 -14.21 23.54
C ALA A 479 20.58 -14.54 22.88
N VAL A 480 20.56 -15.39 21.85
CA VAL A 480 19.33 -15.84 21.18
C VAL A 480 18.32 -16.43 22.16
N ASP A 481 18.77 -17.21 23.14
CA ASP A 481 17.87 -17.89 24.06
C ASP A 481 17.32 -16.96 25.17
N SER A 482 17.90 -15.77 25.32
CA SER A 482 17.45 -14.74 26.27
C SER A 482 16.50 -13.69 25.67
N GLN A 483 16.38 -13.66 24.34
CA GLN A 483 15.62 -12.65 23.59
C GLN A 483 14.16 -13.07 23.38
N ARG A 484 13.26 -12.08 23.25
CA ARG A 484 11.85 -12.31 22.89
C ARG A 484 11.61 -11.93 21.45
N TYR A 485 11.26 -12.93 20.64
CA TYR A 485 10.94 -12.75 19.23
C TYR A 485 9.45 -12.59 19.02
N HIS A 486 9.07 -11.92 17.94
CA HIS A 486 7.68 -11.58 17.66
C HIS A 486 7.29 -11.95 16.23
N VAL A 487 6.02 -12.31 16.07
CA VAL A 487 5.35 -12.55 14.79
C VAL A 487 4.12 -11.67 14.68
N GLY A 488 3.70 -11.34 13.47
CA GLY A 488 2.41 -10.72 13.21
C GLY A 488 1.40 -11.80 12.82
N ARG A 489 0.39 -12.05 13.66
CA ARG A 489 -0.66 -13.05 13.36
C ARG A 489 -1.63 -12.62 12.26
N GLY A 490 -1.67 -11.34 11.94
CA GLY A 490 -2.67 -10.74 11.06
C GLY A 490 -3.87 -10.22 11.85
N CYS A 491 -4.34 -9.03 11.48
CA CYS A 491 -5.57 -8.44 11.99
C CYS A 491 -6.13 -7.45 10.94
N SER A 492 -7.30 -6.88 11.21
CA SER A 492 -7.94 -5.88 10.34
C SER A 492 -7.05 -4.66 10.05
N HIS A 493 -6.20 -4.23 10.98
CA HIS A 493 -5.32 -3.06 10.80
C HIS A 493 -4.18 -3.27 9.82
N CYS A 494 -3.81 -4.53 9.57
CA CYS A 494 -2.79 -4.92 8.61
C CYS A 494 -3.38 -5.77 7.48
N ASN A 495 -4.70 -5.76 7.30
CA ASN A 495 -5.40 -6.54 6.29
C ASN A 495 -5.06 -8.05 6.33
N GLY A 496 -4.85 -8.60 7.53
CA GLY A 496 -4.49 -10.00 7.73
C GLY A 496 -3.02 -10.35 7.43
N THR A 497 -2.19 -9.41 6.98
CA THR A 497 -0.80 -9.69 6.58
C THR A 497 0.16 -9.92 7.74
N GLY A 498 -0.16 -9.37 8.92
CA GLY A 498 0.74 -9.35 10.07
C GLY A 498 1.74 -8.18 10.07
N TYR A 499 1.81 -7.39 8.99
CA TYR A 499 2.77 -6.30 8.83
C TYR A 499 2.10 -4.99 8.42
N ARG A 500 2.65 -3.85 8.82
CA ARG A 500 2.18 -2.54 8.39
C ARG A 500 3.34 -1.58 8.22
N GLY A 501 3.54 -1.13 6.98
CA GLY A 501 4.67 -0.27 6.63
C GLY A 501 5.98 -1.05 6.43
N ARG A 502 7.04 -0.30 6.10
CA ARG A 502 8.37 -0.83 5.78
C ARG A 502 9.43 0.07 6.41
N ILE A 503 10.57 -0.51 6.75
CA ILE A 503 11.76 0.22 7.23
C ILE A 503 12.99 -0.21 6.44
N GLY A 504 13.92 0.72 6.24
CA GLY A 504 15.18 0.45 5.56
C GLY A 504 16.18 -0.32 6.43
N VAL A 505 16.82 -1.31 5.83
CA VAL A 505 18.00 -1.99 6.34
C VAL A 505 19.19 -1.51 5.51
N TYR A 506 20.20 -0.97 6.17
CA TYR A 506 21.33 -0.30 5.55
C TYR A 506 22.68 -0.91 5.96
N GLU A 507 23.61 -0.81 5.03
CA GLU A 507 25.02 -1.16 5.20
C GLU A 507 25.85 -0.09 4.48
N LEU A 508 26.87 0.45 5.14
CA LEU A 508 27.65 1.58 4.62
C LEU A 508 29.15 1.26 4.61
N LEU A 509 29.72 1.16 3.41
CA LEU A 509 31.16 1.12 3.18
C LEU A 509 31.65 2.52 2.83
N GLU A 510 32.57 3.07 3.62
CA GLU A 510 33.27 4.31 3.29
C GLU A 510 34.66 4.00 2.73
N MET A 511 35.03 4.66 1.64
CA MET A 511 36.33 4.54 0.99
C MET A 511 37.37 5.35 1.76
N THR A 512 37.79 4.82 2.92
CA THR A 512 38.92 5.35 3.68
C THR A 512 40.25 5.08 2.97
N THR A 513 41.33 5.74 3.39
CA THR A 513 42.68 5.54 2.82
C THR A 513 43.05 4.06 2.72
N ALA A 514 42.83 3.27 3.78
CA ALA A 514 43.13 1.83 3.75
C ALA A 514 42.30 1.06 2.71
N VAL A 515 41.01 1.39 2.57
CA VAL A 515 40.12 0.74 1.58
C VAL A 515 40.49 1.16 0.16
N VAL A 516 40.86 2.43 -0.04
CA VAL A 516 41.33 2.95 -1.32
C VAL A 516 42.65 2.30 -1.74
N ASP A 517 43.60 2.19 -0.83
CA ASP A 517 44.89 1.54 -1.08
C ASP A 517 44.70 0.07 -1.45
N ALA A 518 43.79 -0.64 -0.78
CA ALA A 518 43.45 -2.02 -1.12
C ALA A 518 42.74 -2.11 -2.48
N ALA A 519 41.85 -1.17 -2.82
CA ALA A 519 41.15 -1.14 -4.11
C ALA A 519 42.10 -0.90 -5.30
N HIS A 520 43.23 -0.24 -5.08
CA HIS A 520 44.28 -0.04 -6.10
C HIS A 520 45.08 -1.31 -6.39
N GLN A 521 45.17 -2.22 -5.43
CA GLN A 521 45.91 -3.48 -5.60
C GLN A 521 45.11 -4.47 -6.42
N ASP A 522 45.80 -5.36 -7.13
CA ASP A 522 45.16 -6.46 -7.88
C ASP A 522 44.90 -7.67 -6.98
N ASP A 523 44.41 -7.43 -5.76
CA ASP A 523 44.07 -8.45 -4.78
C ASP A 523 42.65 -8.20 -4.24
N THR A 524 41.69 -8.88 -4.85
CA THR A 524 40.28 -8.78 -4.47
C THR A 524 40.02 -9.36 -3.07
N ALA A 525 40.79 -10.38 -2.65
CA ALA A 525 40.60 -11.00 -1.34
C ALA A 525 41.06 -10.05 -0.22
N ASP A 526 42.19 -9.36 -0.42
CA ASP A 526 42.66 -8.35 0.52
C ASP A 526 41.69 -7.15 0.60
N PHE A 527 41.19 -6.67 -0.56
CA PHE A 527 40.18 -5.62 -0.59
C PHE A 527 38.93 -5.98 0.23
N ILE A 528 38.38 -7.19 0.04
CA ILE A 528 37.21 -7.67 0.80
C ILE A 528 37.50 -7.67 2.30
N ARG A 529 38.67 -8.20 2.70
CA ARG A 529 39.10 -8.27 4.10
C ARG A 529 39.18 -6.88 4.73
N VAL A 530 39.83 -5.92 4.05
CA VAL A 530 39.99 -4.54 4.55
C VAL A 530 38.64 -3.82 4.60
N ALA A 531 37.79 -3.97 3.59
CA ALA A 531 36.45 -3.39 3.56
C ALA A 531 35.56 -3.91 4.71
N GLN A 532 35.56 -5.23 4.94
CA GLN A 532 34.81 -5.84 6.05
C GLN A 532 35.31 -5.38 7.41
N GLN A 533 36.64 -5.28 7.59
CA GLN A 533 37.24 -4.73 8.81
C GLN A 533 36.79 -3.28 9.04
N GLN A 534 36.78 -2.46 7.99
CA GLN A 534 36.36 -1.06 8.09
C GLN A 534 34.87 -0.90 8.43
N MET A 535 34.03 -1.82 7.97
CA MET A 535 32.60 -1.83 8.31
C MET A 535 32.34 -2.28 9.76
N GLY A 536 33.30 -2.98 10.38
CA GLY A 536 33.24 -3.36 11.81
C GLY A 536 32.03 -4.24 12.14
N GLY A 537 31.67 -5.17 11.25
CA GLY A 537 30.52 -6.07 11.43
C GLY A 537 29.15 -5.42 11.24
N ARG A 538 29.07 -4.16 10.80
CA ARG A 538 27.80 -3.47 10.51
C ARG A 538 27.27 -3.84 9.13
N THR A 539 26.86 -5.09 8.98
CA THR A 539 26.33 -5.67 7.74
C THR A 539 24.81 -5.51 7.65
N LEU A 540 24.25 -5.71 6.45
CA LEU A 540 22.79 -5.81 6.24
C LEU A 540 22.18 -6.87 7.16
N ARG A 541 22.84 -8.04 7.26
CA ARG A 541 22.42 -9.15 8.11
C ARG A 541 22.35 -8.73 9.58
N LYS A 542 23.44 -8.15 10.10
CA LYS A 542 23.53 -7.72 11.49
C LYS A 542 22.43 -6.71 11.83
N TYR A 543 22.20 -5.73 10.96
CA TYR A 543 21.17 -4.73 11.21
C TYR A 543 19.75 -5.32 11.13
N ALA A 544 19.50 -6.26 10.20
CA ALA A 544 18.23 -6.99 10.17
C ALA A 544 17.98 -7.76 11.48
N VAL A 545 19.02 -8.41 12.02
CA VAL A 545 18.96 -9.09 13.33
C VAL A 545 18.70 -8.11 14.47
N ASP A 546 19.30 -6.92 14.45
CA ASP A 546 19.05 -5.90 15.47
C ASP A 546 17.59 -5.41 15.45
N LEU A 547 16.97 -5.28 14.26
CA LEU A 547 15.55 -4.96 14.12
C LEU A 547 14.63 -6.09 14.63
N VAL A 548 15.03 -7.34 14.44
CA VAL A 548 14.34 -8.51 14.97
C VAL A 548 14.41 -8.54 16.50
N ALA A 549 15.60 -8.32 17.07
CA ALA A 549 15.80 -8.23 18.52
C ALA A 549 15.01 -7.07 19.16
N ALA A 550 14.85 -5.97 18.42
CA ALA A 550 14.00 -4.85 18.82
C ALA A 550 12.48 -5.10 18.67
N GLY A 551 12.08 -6.24 18.11
CA GLY A 551 10.67 -6.57 17.86
C GLY A 551 10.00 -5.70 16.80
N ILE A 552 10.79 -5.11 15.89
CA ILE A 552 10.31 -4.25 14.80
C ILE A 552 9.89 -5.09 13.59
N THR A 553 10.63 -6.16 13.29
CA THR A 553 10.33 -7.10 12.21
C THR A 553 10.40 -8.55 12.69
N SER A 554 9.99 -9.51 11.87
CA SER A 554 10.03 -10.94 12.19
C SER A 554 11.34 -11.58 11.71
N VAL A 555 11.70 -12.74 12.28
CA VAL A 555 12.88 -13.50 11.84
C VAL A 555 12.75 -13.93 10.39
N ALA A 556 11.59 -14.45 9.99
CA ALA A 556 11.28 -14.81 8.62
C ALA A 556 11.49 -13.65 7.62
N GLU A 557 11.07 -12.43 7.98
CA GLU A 557 11.25 -11.26 7.12
C GLU A 557 12.71 -10.82 7.02
N ALA A 558 13.47 -10.93 8.11
CA ALA A 558 14.92 -10.65 8.11
C ALA A 558 15.71 -11.69 7.27
N MET A 559 15.35 -12.97 7.35
CA MET A 559 15.95 -14.01 6.51
C MET A 559 15.62 -13.80 5.03
N ARG A 560 14.39 -13.39 4.69
CA ARG A 560 13.95 -13.16 3.30
C ARG A 560 14.85 -12.18 2.55
N ILE A 561 15.32 -11.11 3.21
CA ILE A 561 16.18 -10.12 2.55
C ILE A 561 17.64 -10.57 2.46
N ASN A 562 18.05 -11.57 3.24
CA ASN A 562 19.41 -12.09 3.28
C ASN A 562 19.61 -13.30 2.36
N ASN A 563 18.61 -14.16 2.18
CA ASN A 563 18.69 -15.33 1.30
C ASN A 563 18.75 -14.98 -0.20
N GLN A 564 18.50 -13.71 -0.57
CA GLN A 564 18.80 -13.20 -1.91
C GLN A 564 20.33 -13.08 -2.19
N GLN A 565 21.18 -13.53 -1.26
CA GLN A 565 22.63 -13.65 -1.43
C GLN A 565 23.09 -15.04 -1.93
N GLU A 566 22.22 -16.07 -1.89
CA GLU A 566 22.59 -17.47 -2.16
C GLU A 566 21.99 -18.05 -3.45
N GLU A 567 21.19 -17.26 -4.19
CA GLU A 567 20.85 -17.50 -5.61
C GLU A 567 21.73 -16.65 -6.52
#